data_AF-A0A133QCL3-F1
#
_entry.id   AF-A0A133QCL3-F1
#
_cell.length_a   1.000
_cell.length_b   1.000
_cell.length_c   1.000
_cell.angle_alpha   90.00
_cell.angle_beta   90.00
_cell.angle_gamma   90.00
#
_symmetry.space_group_name_H-M   'P 1'
#
loop_
_entity.id
_entity.type
_entity.pdbx_description
1 polymer ?
#
loop_
_entity_poly.entity_id
_entity_poly.type
_entity_poly.pdbx_seq_one_letter_code
_entity_poly.pdbx_strand_id
1 'polypeptide(L)'
;LARYESVSNQGKPFTLGSTHEDPMFAYSMGKFVKVYRPKSKLRFLYGGEKVNDYVFGFQQLPSKGDVVFITGGEKDVLSLSAHGFNAICFNSETAQIPENIIEGLQLRFRHIIILYDSDETGIREAKRQTDALAQYKVLSLTLPLQGGKSEKDISDFFALGNEAKDLKVLLNDMFTNMYAQTMMILQSCEIDYDNPPDASKSVVAVNGVPLGTQDNLFCITGGEGTGKSNYIAAILAGTLGKERLKAEQTLGLEVTANPKGLAVLHYDTEQSEAQLYKNLEKTLRRAGVKSVPEFYHSLYLASLSRKDRLKIIRESMDLFHHKHGGIHLVVIDGIADLIRSANDETESIAIVDELYRLAGIYNTCIICVLHFVPNGIKLRGHIGSELQRKAAGILS
;
A
#
# COMPACT_ATOMS: atom_id res chain seq x y z
N LEU A 1 46.61 -14.41 19.97
CA LEU A 1 47.75 -15.13 19.34
C LEU A 1 48.98 -14.90 20.20
N ALA A 2 49.71 -15.92 20.66
CA ALA A 2 50.85 -15.71 21.57
C ALA A 2 52.16 -15.32 20.83
N ARG A 3 52.39 -15.90 19.65
CA ARG A 3 53.62 -15.74 18.87
C ARG A 3 53.34 -15.91 17.38
N TYR A 4 54.07 -15.18 16.53
CA TYR A 4 54.06 -15.31 15.07
C TYR A 4 55.50 -15.41 14.56
N GLU A 5 55.80 -16.38 13.71
CA GLU A 5 57.13 -16.61 13.15
C GLU A 5 57.04 -16.71 11.63
N SER A 6 57.97 -16.06 10.93
CA SER A 6 58.03 -16.14 9.47
C SER A 6 59.40 -15.72 8.95
N VAL A 7 59.58 -15.83 7.64
CA VAL A 7 60.77 -15.38 6.92
C VAL A 7 60.37 -14.19 6.06
N SER A 8 61.07 -13.07 6.20
CA SER A 8 60.82 -11.87 5.40
C SER A 8 61.21 -12.08 3.93
N ASN A 9 60.78 -11.17 3.05
CA ASN A 9 61.14 -11.18 1.63
C ASN A 9 62.67 -11.08 1.38
N GLN A 10 63.46 -10.74 2.39
CA GLN A 10 64.92 -10.72 2.36
C GLN A 10 65.56 -12.02 2.87
N GLY A 11 64.78 -13.07 3.10
CA GLY A 11 65.25 -14.36 3.61
C GLY A 11 65.61 -14.35 5.11
N LYS A 12 65.34 -13.26 5.83
CA LYS A 12 65.65 -13.16 7.26
C LYS A 12 64.48 -13.69 8.11
N PRO A 13 64.71 -14.69 8.99
CA PRO A 13 63.69 -15.13 9.94
C PRO A 13 63.41 -14.02 10.95
N PHE A 14 62.14 -13.89 11.34
CA PHE A 14 61.72 -12.98 12.39
C PHE A 14 60.62 -13.60 13.25
N THR A 15 60.48 -13.09 14.46
CA THR A 15 59.49 -13.53 15.44
C THR A 15 58.82 -12.31 16.05
N LEU A 16 57.49 -12.36 16.17
CA LEU A 16 56.68 -11.40 16.89
C LEU A 16 56.03 -12.10 18.09
N GLY A 17 56.06 -11.48 19.26
CA GLY A 17 55.38 -11.95 20.46
C GLY A 17 54.21 -11.03 20.82
N SER A 18 53.16 -11.59 21.41
CA SER A 18 52.06 -10.81 21.99
C SER A 18 52.28 -10.64 23.49
N THR A 19 52.03 -9.44 23.99
CA THR A 19 51.99 -9.15 25.45
C THR A 19 50.68 -8.44 25.81
N HIS A 20 50.43 -8.21 27.09
CA HIS A 20 49.29 -7.39 27.52
C HIS A 20 49.43 -5.92 27.06
N GLU A 21 50.65 -5.40 27.06
CA GLU A 21 50.95 -4.02 26.64
C GLU A 21 50.98 -3.85 25.12
N ASP A 22 51.31 -4.91 24.37
CA ASP A 22 51.33 -4.94 22.90
C ASP A 22 50.60 -6.20 22.41
N PRO A 23 49.25 -6.18 22.42
CA PRO A 23 48.47 -7.35 22.06
C PRO A 23 48.53 -7.60 20.54
N MET A 24 48.42 -8.86 20.16
CA MET A 24 48.44 -9.31 18.78
C MET A 24 47.24 -10.20 18.46
N PHE A 25 46.53 -9.80 17.43
CA PHE A 25 45.37 -10.50 16.87
C PHE A 25 45.75 -11.08 15.52
N ALA A 26 45.17 -12.23 15.18
CA ALA A 26 45.35 -12.82 13.86
C ALA A 26 44.01 -13.23 13.29
N TYR A 27 43.77 -12.76 12.07
CA TYR A 27 42.62 -13.12 11.28
C TYR A 27 43.08 -14.17 10.27
N SER A 28 42.64 -15.42 10.47
CA SER A 28 42.97 -16.53 9.57
C SER A 28 42.00 -16.51 8.39
N MET A 29 42.56 -16.35 7.18
CA MET A 29 41.81 -16.17 5.94
C MET A 29 42.05 -17.37 4.98
N GLY A 30 42.27 -18.56 5.54
CA GLY A 30 42.62 -19.77 4.79
C GLY A 30 44.09 -19.79 4.38
N LYS A 31 44.40 -19.38 3.13
CA LYS A 31 45.76 -19.42 2.57
C LYS A 31 46.69 -18.31 3.06
N PHE A 32 46.13 -17.30 3.73
CA PHE A 32 46.89 -16.22 4.33
C PHE A 32 46.35 -15.87 5.71
N VAL A 33 47.17 -15.14 6.47
CA VAL A 33 46.83 -14.60 7.78
C VAL A 33 47.13 -13.11 7.78
N LYS A 34 46.21 -12.32 8.34
CA LYS A 34 46.44 -10.92 8.67
C LYS A 34 46.69 -10.81 10.17
N VAL A 35 47.89 -10.39 10.53
CA VAL A 35 48.28 -10.11 11.90
C VAL A 35 48.08 -8.62 12.17
N TYR A 36 47.32 -8.31 13.22
CA TYR A 36 47.03 -6.95 13.67
C TYR A 36 47.62 -6.71 15.06
N ARG A 37 48.40 -5.64 15.18
CA ARG A 37 49.08 -5.21 16.41
C ARG A 37 48.75 -3.73 16.69
N PRO A 38 47.64 -3.43 17.39
CA PRO A 38 47.09 -2.07 17.51
C PRO A 38 48.08 -1.05 18.08
N LYS A 39 48.95 -1.46 19.00
CA LYS A 39 49.88 -0.59 19.76
C LYS A 39 51.32 -0.60 19.23
N SER A 40 51.60 -1.40 18.19
CA SER A 40 52.92 -1.54 17.60
C SER A 40 53.19 -0.56 16.46
N LYS A 41 54.47 -0.24 16.20
CA LYS A 41 54.86 0.48 14.97
C LYS A 41 54.53 -0.30 13.70
N LEU A 42 54.79 -1.61 13.70
CA LEU A 42 54.33 -2.52 12.66
C LEU A 42 52.89 -2.98 12.97
N ARG A 43 51.92 -2.15 12.59
CA ARG A 43 50.49 -2.37 12.95
C ARG A 43 49.85 -3.54 12.23
N PHE A 44 50.24 -3.76 10.98
CA PHE A 44 49.68 -4.82 10.14
C PHE A 44 50.79 -5.63 9.48
N LEU A 45 50.62 -6.94 9.45
CA LEU A 45 51.50 -7.86 8.75
C LEU A 45 50.64 -8.92 8.08
N TYR A 46 50.98 -9.26 6.84
CA TYR A 46 50.34 -10.34 6.10
C TYR A 46 51.33 -11.48 5.92
N GLY A 47 50.88 -12.71 6.13
CA GLY A 47 51.65 -13.93 5.89
C GLY A 47 50.89 -14.87 4.97
N GLY A 48 51.59 -15.50 4.02
CA GLY A 48 50.99 -16.38 3.01
C GLY A 48 50.59 -15.67 1.72
N GLU A 49 49.79 -16.33 0.89
CA GLU A 49 49.35 -15.82 -0.42
C GLU A 49 48.03 -15.06 -0.29
N LYS A 50 48.07 -13.74 -0.45
CA LYS A 50 46.88 -12.89 -0.38
C LYS A 50 45.94 -13.19 -1.54
N VAL A 51 44.67 -13.45 -1.23
CA VAL A 51 43.59 -13.61 -2.22
C VAL A 51 42.84 -12.28 -2.35
N ASN A 52 42.50 -11.88 -3.58
CA ASN A 52 41.87 -10.58 -3.85
C ASN A 52 40.40 -10.54 -3.39
N ASP A 53 39.69 -11.66 -3.48
CA ASP A 53 38.23 -11.74 -3.28
C ASP A 53 37.82 -12.16 -1.86
N TYR A 54 38.71 -12.01 -0.88
CA TYR A 54 38.42 -12.45 0.48
C TYR A 54 37.43 -11.51 1.19
N VAL A 55 36.39 -12.10 1.79
CA VAL A 55 35.35 -11.41 2.57
C VAL A 55 35.37 -11.94 4.00
N PHE A 56 35.77 -11.09 4.95
CA PHE A 56 35.78 -11.47 6.37
C PHE A 56 34.36 -11.53 6.93
N GLY A 57 34.07 -12.49 7.81
CA GLY A 57 32.74 -12.65 8.43
C GLY A 57 31.72 -13.41 7.58
N PHE A 58 31.99 -13.64 6.28
CA PHE A 58 30.98 -14.19 5.37
C PHE A 58 30.51 -15.61 5.75
N GLN A 59 31.42 -16.44 6.27
CA GLN A 59 31.11 -17.81 6.70
C GLN A 59 30.29 -17.86 8.00
N GLN A 60 30.33 -16.79 8.80
CA GLN A 60 29.61 -16.68 10.07
C GLN A 60 28.17 -16.17 9.88
N LEU A 61 27.83 -15.67 8.70
CA LEU A 61 26.49 -15.18 8.40
C LEU A 61 25.46 -16.32 8.44
N PRO A 62 24.27 -16.12 9.03
CA PRO A 62 23.18 -17.09 9.02
C PRO A 62 22.59 -17.30 7.62
N SER A 63 21.83 -18.38 7.42
CA SER A 63 21.18 -18.65 6.14
C SER A 63 20.18 -17.55 5.74
N LYS A 64 19.51 -16.92 6.71
CA LYS A 64 18.66 -15.75 6.54
C LYS A 64 18.80 -14.78 7.72
N GLY A 65 18.56 -13.50 7.49
CA GLY A 65 18.50 -12.47 8.52
C GLY A 65 17.80 -11.21 8.04
N ASP A 66 17.61 -10.26 8.95
CA ASP A 66 16.98 -8.97 8.62
C ASP A 66 18.02 -8.02 8.01
N VAL A 67 19.07 -7.70 8.77
CA VAL A 67 20.14 -6.77 8.39
C VAL A 67 21.49 -7.49 8.32
N VAL A 68 22.29 -7.15 7.32
CA VAL A 68 23.74 -7.39 7.28
C VAL A 68 24.49 -6.09 7.04
N PHE A 69 25.54 -5.86 7.83
CA PHE A 69 26.41 -4.70 7.70
C PHE A 69 27.66 -5.01 6.85
N ILE A 70 28.08 -4.05 6.06
CA ILE A 70 29.38 -4.05 5.36
C ILE A 70 30.23 -2.94 6.01
N THR A 71 31.29 -3.33 6.71
CA THR A 71 32.18 -2.40 7.43
C THR A 71 33.52 -2.22 6.72
N GLY A 72 34.32 -1.25 7.18
CA GLY A 72 35.65 -0.97 6.63
C GLY A 72 36.75 -1.95 7.04
N GLY A 73 36.57 -2.69 8.13
CA GLY A 73 37.60 -3.61 8.64
C GLY A 73 37.11 -4.69 9.61
N GLU A 74 38.00 -5.65 9.90
CA GLU A 74 37.67 -6.88 10.64
C GLU A 74 37.32 -6.62 12.11
N LYS A 75 37.92 -5.59 12.72
CA LYS A 75 37.63 -5.15 14.09
C LYS A 75 36.14 -4.84 14.23
N ASP A 76 35.58 -4.12 13.27
CA ASP A 76 34.18 -3.67 13.28
C ASP A 76 33.21 -4.81 13.05
N VAL A 77 33.58 -5.78 12.21
CA VAL A 77 32.82 -7.03 12.05
C VAL A 77 32.71 -7.77 13.38
N LEU A 78 33.83 -7.91 14.10
CA LEU A 78 33.85 -8.56 15.40
C LEU A 78 33.06 -7.78 16.45
N SER A 79 33.17 -6.45 16.47
CA SER A 79 32.41 -5.58 17.37
C SER A 79 30.90 -5.73 17.13
N LEU A 80 30.44 -5.69 15.89
CA LEU A 80 29.04 -5.93 15.53
C LEU A 80 28.58 -7.34 15.90
N SER A 81 29.37 -8.36 15.59
CA SER A 81 29.06 -9.76 15.90
C SER A 81 28.94 -9.99 17.41
N ALA A 82 29.81 -9.40 18.22
CA ALA A 82 29.74 -9.46 19.68
C ALA A 82 28.46 -8.82 20.25
N HIS A 83 27.86 -7.88 19.53
CA HIS A 83 26.60 -7.22 19.89
C HIS A 83 25.37 -7.82 19.17
N GLY A 84 25.53 -8.98 18.52
CA GLY A 84 24.44 -9.74 17.91
C GLY A 84 24.02 -9.29 16.52
N PHE A 85 24.87 -8.52 15.81
CA PHE A 85 24.62 -8.09 14.45
C PHE A 85 25.41 -8.90 13.42
N ASN A 86 24.82 -9.10 12.24
CA ASN A 86 25.50 -9.75 11.13
C ASN A 86 26.37 -8.73 10.39
N ALA A 87 27.64 -9.04 10.18
CA ALA A 87 28.55 -8.13 9.53
C ALA A 87 29.59 -8.87 8.68
N ILE A 88 30.04 -8.19 7.64
CA ILE A 88 31.18 -8.59 6.83
C ILE A 88 32.06 -7.38 6.54
N CYS A 89 33.29 -7.60 6.12
CA CYS A 89 34.11 -6.55 5.55
C CYS A 89 34.96 -7.07 4.39
N PHE A 90 35.34 -6.12 3.53
CA PHE A 90 36.34 -6.33 2.49
C PHE A 90 37.71 -5.85 2.99
N ASN A 91 38.69 -5.78 2.10
CA ASN A 91 40.06 -5.38 2.46
C ASN A 91 40.17 -3.95 3.03
N SER A 92 39.28 -3.05 2.60
CA SER A 92 39.19 -1.65 3.02
C SER A 92 37.86 -1.05 2.53
N GLU A 93 37.50 0.14 3.01
CA GLU A 93 36.34 0.91 2.54
C GLU A 93 36.40 1.25 1.04
N THR A 94 37.62 1.43 0.54
CA THR A 94 37.94 1.70 -0.87
C THR A 94 37.92 0.45 -1.75
N ALA A 95 37.80 -0.75 -1.18
CA ALA A 95 37.74 -1.98 -1.95
C ALA A 95 36.44 -2.02 -2.76
N GLN A 96 36.53 -2.43 -4.02
CA GLN A 96 35.34 -2.64 -4.83
C GLN A 96 34.57 -3.84 -4.27
N ILE A 97 33.27 -3.66 -4.08
CA ILE A 97 32.38 -4.72 -3.62
C ILE A 97 31.92 -5.53 -4.84
N PRO A 98 32.22 -6.83 -4.93
CA PRO A 98 31.77 -7.65 -6.05
C PRO A 98 30.24 -7.82 -6.08
N GLU A 99 29.61 -7.61 -7.23
CA GLU A 99 28.16 -7.67 -7.39
C GLU A 99 27.56 -9.04 -7.02
N ASN A 100 28.23 -10.13 -7.40
CA ASN A 100 27.81 -11.50 -7.07
C ASN A 100 27.70 -11.75 -5.55
N ILE A 101 28.49 -11.06 -4.74
CA ILE A 101 28.40 -11.14 -3.28
C ILE A 101 27.16 -10.40 -2.80
N ILE A 102 26.89 -9.20 -3.32
CA ILE A 102 25.69 -8.42 -2.98
C ILE A 102 24.42 -9.16 -3.38
N GLU A 103 24.37 -9.75 -4.57
CA GLU A 103 23.25 -10.59 -5.02
C GLU A 103 23.00 -11.74 -4.04
N GLY A 104 24.07 -12.45 -3.64
CA GLY A 104 23.98 -13.52 -2.66
C GLY A 104 23.48 -13.03 -1.29
N LEU A 105 23.86 -11.83 -0.86
CA LEU A 105 23.36 -11.23 0.37
C LEU A 105 21.90 -10.80 0.27
N GLN A 106 21.45 -10.26 -0.85
CA GLN A 106 20.04 -9.88 -1.05
C GLN A 106 19.08 -11.08 -0.96
N LEU A 107 19.53 -12.26 -1.37
CA LEU A 107 18.74 -13.49 -1.23
C LEU A 107 18.61 -13.95 0.24
N ARG A 108 19.50 -13.50 1.12
CA ARG A 108 19.61 -13.92 2.52
C ARG A 108 19.12 -12.86 3.51
N PHE A 109 19.27 -11.58 3.16
CA PHE A 109 19.03 -10.44 4.04
C PHE A 109 18.08 -9.44 3.39
N ARG A 110 17.16 -8.90 4.20
CA ARG A 110 16.21 -7.87 3.77
C ARG A 110 16.90 -6.54 3.48
N HIS A 111 17.90 -6.20 4.30
CA HIS A 111 18.64 -4.94 4.23
C HIS A 111 20.15 -5.19 4.25
N ILE A 112 20.85 -4.60 3.28
CA ILE A 112 22.32 -4.55 3.23
C ILE A 112 22.71 -3.10 3.52
N ILE A 113 23.51 -2.89 4.57
CA ILE A 113 23.83 -1.55 5.06
C ILE A 113 25.35 -1.37 5.10
N ILE A 114 25.87 -0.37 4.40
CA ILE A 114 27.24 0.07 4.54
C ILE A 114 27.37 0.87 5.84
N LEU A 115 28.34 0.50 6.67
CA LEU A 115 28.65 1.12 7.95
C LEU A 115 30.16 1.36 8.02
N TYR A 116 30.62 2.37 7.30
CA TYR A 116 32.02 2.81 7.25
C TYR A 116 32.30 3.88 8.29
N ASP A 117 33.57 4.27 8.38
CA ASP A 117 34.03 5.30 9.31
C ASP A 117 33.28 6.62 9.08
N SER A 118 32.99 7.32 10.18
CA SER A 118 32.33 8.63 10.16
C SER A 118 33.30 9.78 9.83
N ASP A 119 34.49 9.46 9.29
CA ASP A 119 35.43 10.44 8.78
C ASP A 119 35.15 10.79 7.30
N GLU A 120 35.84 11.80 6.77
CA GLU A 120 35.61 12.28 5.40
C GLU A 120 35.79 11.18 4.34
N THR A 121 36.70 10.24 4.57
CA THR A 121 36.97 9.16 3.61
C THR A 121 35.86 8.12 3.67
N GLY A 122 35.49 7.67 4.88
CA GLY A 122 34.44 6.66 5.06
C GLY A 122 33.09 7.15 4.54
N ILE A 123 32.70 8.40 4.81
CA ILE A 123 31.47 9.00 4.28
C ILE A 123 31.49 9.05 2.75
N ARG A 124 32.61 9.47 2.15
CA ARG A 124 32.74 9.56 0.68
C ARG A 124 32.65 8.18 0.03
N GLU A 125 33.35 7.18 0.55
CA GLU A 125 33.33 5.84 -0.02
C GLU A 125 31.98 5.15 0.22
N ALA A 126 31.34 5.34 1.38
CA ALA A 126 30.01 4.80 1.64
C ALA A 126 28.98 5.33 0.64
N LYS A 127 29.00 6.63 0.36
CA LYS A 127 28.17 7.24 -0.69
C LYS A 127 28.48 6.66 -2.06
N ARG A 128 29.76 6.62 -2.45
CA ARG A 128 30.20 6.10 -3.75
C ARG A 128 29.72 4.66 -3.98
N GLN A 129 29.85 3.80 -2.98
CA GLN A 129 29.45 2.39 -3.07
C GLN A 129 27.93 2.24 -3.12
N THR A 130 27.21 3.04 -2.32
CA THR A 130 25.74 3.08 -2.33
C THR A 130 25.22 3.51 -3.70
N ASP A 131 25.82 4.54 -4.31
CA ASP A 131 25.46 5.01 -5.65
C ASP A 131 25.78 3.94 -6.72
N ALA A 132 26.94 3.28 -6.62
CA ALA A 132 27.34 2.22 -7.55
C ALA A 132 26.44 0.97 -7.46
N LEU A 133 25.89 0.68 -6.28
CA LEU A 133 25.06 -0.49 -5.99
C LEU A 133 23.57 -0.14 -5.87
N ALA A 134 23.15 1.00 -6.43
CA ALA A 134 21.77 1.49 -6.30
C ALA A 134 20.71 0.49 -6.78
N GLN A 135 21.00 -0.30 -7.82
CA GLN A 135 20.11 -1.36 -8.31
C GLN A 135 19.81 -2.44 -7.26
N TYR A 136 20.74 -2.63 -6.32
CA TYR A 136 20.62 -3.60 -5.23
C TYR A 136 20.02 -2.98 -3.96
N LYS A 137 19.61 -1.71 -3.99
CA LYS A 137 19.01 -1.00 -2.84
C LYS A 137 19.86 -1.11 -1.57
N VAL A 138 21.18 -1.12 -1.73
CA VAL A 138 22.12 -1.03 -0.60
C VAL A 138 21.90 0.32 0.09
N LEU A 139 21.91 0.31 1.41
CA LEU A 139 21.74 1.51 2.24
C LEU A 139 23.09 1.89 2.84
N SER A 140 23.20 3.12 3.32
CA SER A 140 24.33 3.58 4.12
C SER A 140 23.81 4.15 5.43
N LEU A 141 24.43 3.74 6.54
CA LEU A 141 24.17 4.30 7.86
C LEU A 141 25.41 5.04 8.34
N THR A 142 25.26 6.31 8.71
CA THR A 142 26.32 7.10 9.32
C THR A 142 26.12 7.14 10.83
N LEU A 143 27.15 6.82 11.60
CA LEU A 143 27.09 6.89 13.06
C LEU A 143 27.18 8.36 13.51
N PRO A 144 26.52 8.73 14.62
CA PRO A 144 26.58 10.08 15.18
C PRO A 144 27.90 10.30 15.95
N LEU A 145 29.03 10.16 15.27
CA LEU A 145 30.38 10.25 15.79
C LEU A 145 31.11 11.49 15.23
N GLN A 146 32.05 12.05 15.98
CA GLN A 146 32.82 13.23 15.52
C GLN A 146 33.79 12.96 14.35
N GLY A 147 34.10 11.70 14.03
CA GLY A 147 35.05 11.32 12.97
C GLY A 147 36.52 11.50 13.37
N GLY A 148 36.81 11.58 14.67
CA GLY A 148 38.15 11.73 15.23
C GLY A 148 38.91 10.40 15.34
N LYS A 149 40.19 10.44 15.74
CA LYS A 149 41.04 9.23 15.86
C LYS A 149 40.53 8.18 16.87
N SER A 150 39.68 8.58 17.80
CA SER A 150 39.11 7.74 18.87
C SER A 150 37.58 7.68 18.82
N GLU A 151 36.97 8.24 17.78
CA GLU A 151 35.52 8.37 17.65
C GLU A 151 35.18 8.41 16.15
N LYS A 152 35.28 7.27 15.47
CA LYS A 152 34.97 7.21 14.04
C LYS A 152 34.27 5.93 13.57
N ASP A 153 34.53 4.80 14.22
CA ASP A 153 34.02 3.50 13.77
C ASP A 153 33.04 2.87 14.77
N ILE A 154 32.37 1.79 14.37
CA ILE A 154 31.37 1.11 15.21
C ILE A 154 32.00 0.53 16.49
N SER A 155 33.28 0.18 16.44
CA SER A 155 33.99 -0.27 17.64
C SER A 155 34.17 0.88 18.63
N ASP A 156 34.48 2.08 18.16
CA ASP A 156 34.53 3.29 18.99
C ASP A 156 33.13 3.66 19.52
N PHE A 157 32.08 3.55 18.70
CA PHE A 157 30.69 3.79 19.13
C PHE A 157 30.33 2.95 20.36
N PHE A 158 30.63 1.65 20.35
CA PHE A 158 30.41 0.79 21.52
C PHE A 158 31.40 1.08 22.66
N ALA A 159 32.65 1.43 22.36
CA ALA A 159 33.64 1.78 23.39
C ALA A 159 33.26 3.06 24.18
N LEU A 160 32.48 3.96 23.59
CA LEU A 160 31.93 5.15 24.23
C LEU A 160 30.72 4.87 25.14
N GLY A 161 30.30 3.61 25.27
CA GLY A 161 29.24 3.17 26.17
C GLY A 161 27.86 3.02 25.52
N ASN A 162 27.75 3.21 24.20
CA ASN A 162 26.53 2.86 23.48
C ASN A 162 26.36 1.33 23.44
N GLU A 163 25.11 0.88 23.36
CA GLU A 163 24.73 -0.53 23.33
C GLU A 163 24.05 -0.89 22.01
N ALA A 164 23.75 -2.18 21.82
CA ALA A 164 23.02 -2.68 20.65
C ALA A 164 21.65 -2.00 20.45
N LYS A 165 20.99 -1.55 21.52
CA LYS A 165 19.72 -0.84 21.45
C LYS A 165 19.86 0.53 20.76
N ASP A 166 20.98 1.21 20.97
CA ASP A 166 21.22 2.54 20.42
C ASP A 166 21.46 2.46 18.91
N LEU A 167 22.19 1.43 18.45
CA LEU A 167 22.31 1.14 17.02
C LEU A 167 20.95 0.79 16.39
N LYS A 168 20.07 0.07 17.12
CA LYS A 168 18.71 -0.22 16.64
C LYS A 168 17.84 1.03 16.52
N VAL A 169 18.01 2.02 17.40
CA VAL A 169 17.33 3.32 17.27
C VAL A 169 17.74 4.01 15.97
N LEU A 170 19.05 4.04 15.67
CA LEU A 170 19.54 4.61 14.40
C LEU A 170 18.96 3.90 13.16
N LEU A 171 18.87 2.56 13.21
CA LEU A 171 18.20 1.79 12.15
C LEU A 171 16.71 2.14 12.04
N ASN A 172 16.02 2.27 13.16
CA ASN A 172 14.59 2.61 13.18
C ASN A 172 14.35 4.01 12.58
N ASP A 173 15.19 4.98 12.89
CA ASP A 173 15.09 6.33 12.32
C ASP A 173 15.33 6.31 10.81
N MET A 174 16.34 5.56 10.36
CA MET A 174 16.61 5.35 8.93
C MET A 174 15.40 4.72 8.21
N PHE A 175 14.81 3.66 8.77
CA PHE A 175 13.63 3.01 8.18
C PHE A 175 12.39 3.89 8.23
N THR A 176 12.17 4.64 9.31
CA THR A 176 11.06 5.58 9.43
C THR A 176 11.11 6.62 8.32
N ASN A 177 12.30 7.16 8.04
CA ASN A 177 12.51 8.11 6.95
C ASN A 177 12.26 7.46 5.57
N MET A 178 12.73 6.22 5.37
CA MET A 178 12.47 5.47 4.13
C MET A 178 10.97 5.21 3.90
N TYR A 179 10.21 4.98 4.96
CA TYR A 179 8.79 4.61 4.90
C TYR A 179 7.84 5.79 5.24
N ALA A 180 8.33 7.03 5.26
CA ALA A 180 7.56 8.20 5.68
C ALA A 180 6.22 8.35 4.95
N GLN A 181 6.21 8.20 3.61
CA GLN A 181 4.97 8.25 2.83
C GLN A 181 3.99 7.13 3.17
N THR A 182 4.51 5.92 3.43
CA THR A 182 3.67 4.78 3.84
C THR A 182 3.06 5.04 5.21
N MET A 183 3.83 5.57 6.16
CA MET A 183 3.34 5.93 7.50
C MET A 183 2.25 7.00 7.43
N MET A 184 2.41 8.02 6.57
CA MET A 184 1.37 9.05 6.37
C MET A 184 0.05 8.45 5.85
N ILE A 185 0.12 7.52 4.91
CA ILE A 185 -1.08 6.83 4.41
C ILE A 185 -1.72 5.99 5.51
N LEU A 186 -0.93 5.22 6.27
CA LEU A 186 -1.45 4.40 7.37
C LEU A 186 -2.18 5.25 8.41
N GLN A 187 -1.58 6.37 8.83
CA GLN A 187 -2.22 7.31 9.76
C GLN A 187 -3.55 7.85 9.22
N SER A 188 -3.68 8.05 7.90
CA SER A 188 -4.95 8.48 7.29
C SER A 188 -6.02 7.39 7.21
N CYS A 189 -5.64 6.12 7.40
CA CYS A 189 -6.54 4.97 7.34
C CYS A 189 -6.91 4.44 8.73
N GLU A 190 -6.22 4.89 9.79
CA GLU A 190 -6.55 4.51 11.16
C GLU A 190 -7.87 5.14 11.60
N ILE A 191 -8.73 4.33 12.22
CA ILE A 191 -10.01 4.81 12.77
C ILE A 191 -9.70 5.74 13.95
N ASP A 192 -10.17 6.98 13.84
CA ASP A 192 -10.16 7.94 14.96
C ASP A 192 -11.30 7.59 15.92
N TYR A 193 -10.97 7.02 17.08
CA TYR A 193 -11.94 6.65 18.11
C TYR A 193 -12.53 7.86 18.83
N ASP A 194 -11.83 9.00 18.84
CA ASP A 194 -12.30 10.23 19.47
C ASP A 194 -13.25 11.00 18.55
N ASN A 195 -13.23 10.71 17.24
CA ASN A 195 -14.12 11.27 16.23
C ASN A 195 -14.76 10.17 15.36
N PRO A 196 -15.72 9.39 15.91
CA PRO A 196 -16.35 8.29 15.19
C PRO A 196 -17.12 8.79 13.95
N PRO A 197 -17.16 8.00 12.86
CA PRO A 197 -17.89 8.39 11.66
C PRO A 197 -19.41 8.44 11.90
N ASP A 198 -20.09 9.31 11.15
CA ASP A 198 -21.55 9.38 11.13
C ASP A 198 -22.16 8.04 10.69
N ALA A 199 -23.22 7.60 11.35
CA ALA A 199 -23.95 6.41 10.94
C ALA A 199 -24.63 6.61 9.58
N SER A 200 -24.49 5.64 8.68
CA SER A 200 -25.08 5.65 7.35
C SER A 200 -26.61 5.76 7.42
N LYS A 201 -27.17 6.81 6.79
CA LYS A 201 -28.61 7.08 6.86
C LYS A 201 -29.35 6.21 5.86
N SER A 202 -30.54 5.73 6.25
CA SER A 202 -31.41 4.99 5.34
C SER A 202 -32.05 5.90 4.28
N VAL A 203 -31.92 5.51 3.02
CA VAL A 203 -32.56 6.16 1.87
C VAL A 203 -33.82 5.40 1.45
N VAL A 204 -33.76 4.06 1.47
CA VAL A 204 -34.89 3.16 1.19
C VAL A 204 -34.95 2.10 2.28
N ALA A 205 -36.13 1.89 2.85
CA ALA A 205 -36.39 0.87 3.87
C ALA A 205 -37.72 0.16 3.62
N VAL A 206 -37.91 -0.98 4.27
CA VAL A 206 -39.19 -1.70 4.35
C VAL A 206 -39.43 -2.09 5.79
N ASN A 207 -40.54 -1.66 6.37
CA ASN A 207 -40.90 -1.92 7.78
C ASN A 207 -39.75 -1.57 8.75
N GLY A 208 -39.11 -0.43 8.55
CA GLY A 208 -37.95 0.02 9.32
C GLY A 208 -36.62 -0.70 9.04
N VAL A 209 -36.58 -1.73 8.18
CA VAL A 209 -35.33 -2.39 7.78
C VAL A 209 -34.71 -1.64 6.60
N PRO A 210 -33.49 -1.07 6.74
CA PRO A 210 -32.85 -0.35 5.65
C PRO A 210 -32.42 -1.31 4.54
N LEU A 211 -32.88 -1.06 3.32
CA LEU A 211 -32.47 -1.79 2.11
C LEU A 211 -31.38 -1.05 1.34
N GLY A 212 -31.46 0.29 1.33
CA GLY A 212 -30.45 1.18 0.79
C GLY A 212 -30.10 2.24 1.82
N THR A 213 -28.84 2.28 2.23
CA THR A 213 -28.24 3.34 3.07
C THR A 213 -27.33 4.22 2.22
N GLN A 214 -26.86 5.35 2.76
CA GLN A 214 -26.06 6.34 2.02
C GLN A 214 -24.81 5.76 1.34
N ASP A 215 -23.59 5.92 1.79
CA ASP A 215 -22.37 5.14 1.38
C ASP A 215 -22.41 3.68 0.80
N ASN A 216 -23.53 3.08 0.41
CA ASN A 216 -23.69 1.69 -0.03
C ASN A 216 -24.45 1.53 -1.35
N LEU A 217 -24.40 0.30 -1.88
CA LEU A 217 -25.19 -0.13 -3.03
C LEU A 217 -26.51 -0.78 -2.58
N PHE A 218 -27.57 -0.60 -3.36
CA PHE A 218 -28.83 -1.32 -3.20
C PHE A 218 -29.19 -2.02 -4.52
N CYS A 219 -29.39 -3.34 -4.51
CA CYS A 219 -29.71 -4.07 -5.73
C CYS A 219 -31.22 -4.29 -5.87
N ILE A 220 -31.78 -3.98 -7.04
CA ILE A 220 -33.14 -4.38 -7.42
C ILE A 220 -33.03 -5.40 -8.55
N THR A 221 -33.66 -6.56 -8.37
CA THR A 221 -33.62 -7.66 -9.32
C THR A 221 -34.98 -8.28 -9.58
N GLY A 222 -35.04 -9.21 -10.52
CA GLY A 222 -36.27 -9.84 -11.01
C GLY A 222 -36.18 -10.23 -12.48
N GLY A 223 -37.11 -11.09 -12.91
CA GLY A 223 -37.23 -11.51 -14.32
C GLY A 223 -37.63 -10.36 -15.26
N GLU A 224 -37.60 -10.63 -16.56
CA GLU A 224 -38.09 -9.68 -17.55
C GLU A 224 -39.59 -9.41 -17.36
N GLY A 225 -40.02 -8.15 -17.44
CA GLY A 225 -41.43 -7.76 -17.30
C GLY A 225 -42.01 -7.87 -15.88
N THR A 226 -41.22 -8.17 -14.84
CA THR A 226 -41.73 -8.35 -13.46
C THR A 226 -42.02 -7.06 -12.70
N GLY A 227 -41.90 -5.89 -13.34
CA GLY A 227 -42.25 -4.60 -12.73
C GLY A 227 -41.12 -3.90 -11.95
N LYS A 228 -39.85 -4.26 -12.16
CA LYS A 228 -38.68 -3.55 -11.57
C LYS A 228 -38.76 -2.03 -11.76
N SER A 229 -39.04 -1.58 -12.99
CA SER A 229 -39.19 -0.14 -13.29
C SER A 229 -40.34 0.54 -12.53
N ASN A 230 -41.35 -0.20 -12.05
CA ASN A 230 -42.39 0.36 -11.18
C ASN A 230 -41.87 0.60 -9.76
N TYR A 231 -41.02 -0.27 -9.23
CA TYR A 231 -40.33 -0.05 -7.95
C TYR A 231 -39.35 1.11 -8.05
N ILE A 232 -38.59 1.21 -9.14
CA ILE A 232 -37.72 2.36 -9.41
C ILE A 232 -38.53 3.66 -9.43
N ALA A 233 -39.63 3.69 -10.19
CA ALA A 233 -40.52 4.85 -10.25
C ALA A 233 -41.12 5.21 -8.88
N ALA A 234 -41.43 4.22 -8.04
CA ALA A 234 -41.92 4.41 -6.68
C ALA A 234 -40.85 5.04 -5.77
N ILE A 235 -39.61 4.55 -5.84
CA ILE A 235 -38.49 5.11 -5.08
C ILE A 235 -38.21 6.54 -5.55
N LEU A 236 -38.04 6.75 -6.85
CA LEU A 236 -37.79 8.08 -7.41
C LEU A 236 -38.88 9.07 -7.00
N ALA A 237 -40.17 8.68 -7.09
CA ALA A 237 -41.28 9.53 -6.67
C ALA A 237 -41.18 9.94 -5.20
N GLY A 238 -40.79 9.03 -4.31
CA GLY A 238 -40.55 9.31 -2.89
C GLY A 238 -39.45 10.34 -2.62
N THR A 239 -38.50 10.50 -3.55
CA THR A 239 -37.41 11.47 -3.44
C THR A 239 -37.71 12.86 -4.02
N LEU A 240 -38.83 13.06 -4.73
CA LEU A 240 -39.11 14.35 -5.38
C LEU A 240 -39.77 15.38 -4.45
N GLY A 241 -40.31 14.93 -3.31
CA GLY A 241 -41.02 15.76 -2.35
C GLY A 241 -40.14 16.27 -1.20
N LYS A 242 -40.63 17.31 -0.51
CA LYS A 242 -40.06 17.78 0.76
C LYS A 242 -40.43 16.90 1.94
N GLU A 243 -41.59 16.25 1.85
CA GLU A 243 -42.14 15.36 2.87
C GLU A 243 -42.16 13.92 2.34
N ARG A 244 -42.08 12.96 3.27
CA ARG A 244 -42.13 11.53 2.95
C ARG A 244 -43.51 11.17 2.41
N LEU A 245 -43.56 10.53 1.25
CA LEU A 245 -44.79 9.96 0.71
C LEU A 245 -45.28 8.79 1.58
N LYS A 246 -46.60 8.54 1.57
CA LYS A 246 -47.14 7.37 2.27
C LYS A 246 -46.69 6.09 1.59
N ALA A 247 -46.52 5.02 2.37
CA ALA A 247 -46.00 3.74 1.88
C ALA A 247 -46.83 3.17 0.72
N GLU A 248 -48.15 3.38 0.69
CA GLU A 248 -49.01 2.91 -0.40
C GLU A 248 -48.68 3.58 -1.74
N GLN A 249 -48.22 4.83 -1.70
CA GLN A 249 -47.78 5.58 -2.88
C GLN A 249 -46.41 5.11 -3.38
N THR A 250 -45.61 4.47 -2.54
CA THR A 250 -44.27 3.95 -2.84
C THR A 250 -44.20 2.42 -2.83
N LEU A 251 -45.33 1.75 -3.06
CA LEU A 251 -45.42 0.27 -3.15
C LEU A 251 -44.93 -0.46 -1.89
N GLY A 252 -45.20 0.11 -0.71
CA GLY A 252 -44.78 -0.43 0.59
C GLY A 252 -43.39 0.00 1.05
N LEU A 253 -42.65 0.75 0.22
CA LEU A 253 -41.30 1.22 0.55
C LEU A 253 -41.35 2.51 1.39
N GLU A 254 -40.51 2.59 2.40
CA GLU A 254 -40.22 3.82 3.12
C GLU A 254 -39.07 4.55 2.44
N VAL A 255 -39.38 5.61 1.70
CA VAL A 255 -38.38 6.38 0.97
C VAL A 255 -38.12 7.69 1.67
N THR A 256 -36.85 8.02 1.90
CA THR A 256 -36.46 9.29 2.51
C THR A 256 -36.66 10.44 1.52
N ALA A 257 -37.42 11.45 1.93
CA ALA A 257 -37.69 12.65 1.15
C ALA A 257 -36.44 13.53 0.96
N ASN A 258 -36.48 14.43 -0.01
CA ASN A 258 -35.34 15.30 -0.36
C ASN A 258 -35.68 16.78 -0.14
N PRO A 259 -35.85 17.24 1.12
CA PRO A 259 -36.18 18.63 1.41
C PRO A 259 -35.07 19.62 1.04
N LYS A 260 -33.83 19.14 0.92
CA LYS A 260 -32.65 19.93 0.56
C LYS A 260 -32.47 20.13 -0.95
N GLY A 261 -33.22 19.40 -1.77
CA GLY A 261 -33.10 19.48 -3.23
C GLY A 261 -31.74 19.00 -3.74
N LEU A 262 -31.13 18.01 -3.10
CA LEU A 262 -29.90 17.37 -3.58
C LEU A 262 -30.17 16.61 -4.89
N ALA A 263 -29.14 16.34 -5.69
CA ALA A 263 -29.33 15.70 -6.99
C ALA A 263 -29.98 14.30 -6.87
N VAL A 264 -30.96 14.01 -7.72
CA VAL A 264 -31.52 12.68 -7.94
C VAL A 264 -31.20 12.29 -9.37
N LEU A 265 -30.41 11.23 -9.55
CA LEU A 265 -29.86 10.84 -10.84
C LEU A 265 -30.43 9.50 -11.26
N HIS A 266 -31.02 9.41 -12.44
CA HIS A 266 -31.58 8.19 -12.98
C HIS A 266 -30.99 7.93 -14.37
N TYR A 267 -30.15 6.92 -14.48
CA TYR A 267 -29.49 6.49 -15.71
C TYR A 267 -30.17 5.24 -16.25
N ASP A 268 -30.84 5.35 -17.39
CA ASP A 268 -31.50 4.22 -18.05
C ASP A 268 -30.65 3.76 -19.24
N THR A 269 -30.17 2.52 -19.20
CA THR A 269 -29.34 1.94 -20.27
C THR A 269 -30.09 0.94 -21.15
N GLU A 270 -31.32 0.58 -20.80
CA GLU A 270 -32.04 -0.54 -21.42
C GLU A 270 -33.23 -0.07 -22.29
N GLN A 271 -33.96 0.95 -21.84
CA GLN A 271 -35.22 1.36 -22.45
C GLN A 271 -35.03 2.43 -23.53
N SER A 272 -35.97 2.51 -24.47
CA SER A 272 -36.01 3.60 -25.45
C SER A 272 -36.34 4.96 -24.80
N GLU A 273 -35.91 6.05 -25.43
CA GLU A 273 -36.19 7.42 -24.97
C GLU A 273 -37.69 7.67 -24.75
N ALA A 274 -38.56 7.20 -25.66
CA ALA A 274 -40.00 7.33 -25.53
C ALA A 274 -40.56 6.57 -24.32
N GLN A 275 -39.99 5.42 -23.98
CA GLN A 275 -40.40 4.65 -22.81
C GLN A 275 -39.92 5.29 -21.51
N LEU A 276 -38.69 5.83 -21.48
CA LEU A 276 -38.17 6.61 -20.36
C LEU A 276 -39.03 7.84 -20.08
N TYR A 277 -39.43 8.58 -21.12
CA TYR A 277 -40.34 9.73 -21.00
C TYR A 277 -41.69 9.34 -20.38
N LYS A 278 -42.32 8.25 -20.83
CA LYS A 278 -43.56 7.74 -20.25
C LYS A 278 -43.40 7.33 -18.78
N ASN A 279 -42.27 6.72 -18.43
CA ASN A 279 -41.98 6.33 -17.05
C ASN A 279 -41.78 7.57 -16.16
N LEU A 280 -41.10 8.60 -16.67
CA LEU A 280 -40.94 9.89 -16.00
C LEU A 280 -42.30 10.53 -15.67
N GLU A 281 -43.23 10.59 -16.63
CA GLU A 281 -44.59 11.12 -16.38
C GLU A 281 -45.34 10.36 -15.28
N LYS A 282 -45.16 9.03 -15.20
CA LYS A 282 -45.75 8.21 -14.12
C LYS A 282 -45.12 8.53 -12.77
N THR A 283 -43.80 8.69 -12.72
CA THR A 283 -43.05 9.06 -11.50
C THR A 283 -43.52 10.43 -10.97
N LEU A 284 -43.61 11.45 -11.84
CA LEU A 284 -44.07 12.79 -11.44
C LEU A 284 -45.51 12.75 -10.89
N ARG A 285 -46.40 12.04 -11.58
CA ARG A 285 -47.79 11.87 -11.15
C ARG A 285 -47.90 11.17 -9.80
N ARG A 286 -47.10 10.12 -9.59
CA ARG A 286 -47.03 9.39 -8.31
C ARG A 286 -46.53 10.28 -7.18
N ALA A 287 -45.57 11.16 -7.48
CA ALA A 287 -45.04 12.14 -6.53
C ALA A 287 -45.98 13.35 -6.30
N GLY A 288 -47.03 13.51 -7.11
CA GLY A 288 -47.90 14.69 -7.05
C GLY A 288 -47.24 15.98 -7.55
N VAL A 289 -46.18 15.89 -8.35
CA VAL A 289 -45.41 17.03 -8.86
C VAL A 289 -45.82 17.35 -10.30
N LYS A 290 -46.00 18.64 -10.61
CA LYS A 290 -46.49 19.11 -11.92
C LYS A 290 -45.43 19.19 -13.01
N SER A 291 -44.17 19.41 -12.63
CA SER A 291 -43.02 19.58 -13.54
C SER A 291 -41.78 18.90 -12.97
N VAL A 292 -40.84 18.52 -13.83
CA VAL A 292 -39.57 17.93 -13.40
C VAL A 292 -38.82 18.92 -12.49
N PRO A 293 -38.49 18.57 -11.23
CA PRO A 293 -37.67 19.42 -10.38
C PRO A 293 -36.25 19.60 -10.94
N GLU A 294 -35.62 20.75 -10.73
CA GLU A 294 -34.28 21.03 -11.28
C GLU A 294 -33.19 20.05 -10.79
N PHE A 295 -33.36 19.49 -9.60
CA PHE A 295 -32.45 18.52 -9.03
C PHE A 295 -32.65 17.09 -9.55
N TYR A 296 -33.70 16.81 -10.32
CA TYR A 296 -33.98 15.47 -10.84
C TYR A 296 -33.56 15.34 -12.31
N HIS A 297 -32.61 14.43 -12.57
CA HIS A 297 -32.03 14.19 -13.89
C HIS A 297 -32.30 12.76 -14.33
N SER A 298 -33.23 12.58 -15.27
CA SER A 298 -33.51 11.28 -15.90
C SER A 298 -32.85 11.23 -17.28
N LEU A 299 -31.86 10.34 -17.43
CA LEU A 299 -30.89 10.34 -18.52
C LEU A 299 -30.96 9.05 -19.33
N TYR A 300 -31.20 9.18 -20.62
CA TYR A 300 -31.20 8.07 -21.58
C TYR A 300 -29.78 7.79 -22.06
N LEU A 301 -29.26 6.60 -21.75
CA LEU A 301 -27.91 6.16 -22.10
C LEU A 301 -27.89 4.95 -23.05
N ALA A 302 -29.06 4.40 -23.42
CA ALA A 302 -29.12 3.17 -24.20
C ALA A 302 -28.45 3.31 -25.59
N SER A 303 -28.44 4.50 -26.18
CA SER A 303 -27.78 4.79 -27.47
C SER A 303 -26.25 4.86 -27.39
N LEU A 304 -25.67 4.92 -26.19
CA LEU A 304 -24.24 5.13 -26.01
C LEU A 304 -23.47 3.82 -25.92
N SER A 305 -22.19 3.87 -26.28
CA SER A 305 -21.30 2.73 -26.08
C SER A 305 -21.12 2.43 -24.59
N ARG A 306 -20.89 1.16 -24.24
CA ARG A 306 -20.68 0.74 -22.83
C ARG A 306 -19.57 1.54 -22.13
N LYS A 307 -18.48 1.82 -22.87
CA LYS A 307 -17.36 2.63 -22.39
C LYS A 307 -17.79 4.07 -22.07
N ASP A 308 -18.64 4.65 -22.90
CA ASP A 308 -19.12 6.02 -22.72
C ASP A 308 -20.15 6.11 -21.58
N ARG A 309 -20.98 5.08 -21.39
CA ARG A 309 -21.98 5.02 -20.30
C ARG A 309 -21.33 5.23 -18.93
N LEU A 310 -20.31 4.42 -18.58
CA LEU A 310 -19.63 4.56 -17.29
C LEU A 310 -18.91 5.90 -17.14
N LYS A 311 -18.27 6.37 -18.23
CA LYS A 311 -17.61 7.69 -18.23
C LYS A 311 -18.61 8.80 -17.89
N ILE A 312 -19.75 8.83 -18.57
CA ILE A 312 -20.79 9.85 -18.40
C ILE A 312 -21.42 9.76 -17.01
N ILE A 313 -21.67 8.56 -16.49
CA ILE A 313 -22.18 8.40 -15.12
C ILE A 313 -21.22 9.08 -14.14
N ARG A 314 -19.92 8.81 -14.21
CA ARG A 314 -18.93 9.40 -13.29
C ARG A 314 -18.84 10.92 -13.41
N GLU A 315 -18.72 11.42 -14.64
CA GLU A 315 -18.57 12.87 -14.89
C GLU A 315 -19.85 13.64 -14.52
N SER A 316 -21.02 13.07 -14.79
CA SER A 316 -22.29 13.73 -14.43
C SER A 316 -22.59 13.66 -12.94
N MET A 317 -22.23 12.58 -12.23
CA MET A 317 -22.32 12.53 -10.78
C MET A 317 -21.51 13.65 -10.12
N ASP A 318 -20.25 13.83 -10.55
CA ASP A 318 -19.38 14.91 -10.05
C ASP A 318 -19.99 16.30 -10.32
N LEU A 319 -20.41 16.54 -11.57
CA LEU A 319 -21.06 17.79 -11.97
C LEU A 319 -22.30 18.10 -11.13
N PHE A 320 -23.20 17.12 -10.96
CA PHE A 320 -24.46 17.34 -10.25
C PHE A 320 -24.29 17.38 -8.73
N HIS A 321 -23.28 16.69 -8.18
CA HIS A 321 -22.88 16.84 -6.79
C HIS A 321 -22.56 18.31 -6.49
N HIS A 322 -21.70 18.94 -7.31
CA HIS A 322 -21.34 20.35 -7.14
C HIS A 322 -22.50 21.30 -7.43
N LYS A 323 -23.32 21.01 -8.45
CA LYS A 323 -24.46 21.87 -8.82
C LYS A 323 -25.53 21.94 -7.72
N HIS A 324 -25.81 20.81 -7.06
CA HIS A 324 -26.94 20.69 -6.10
C HIS A 324 -26.49 20.55 -4.64
N GLY A 325 -25.19 20.68 -4.35
CA GLY A 325 -24.64 20.58 -3.00
C GLY A 325 -24.67 19.16 -2.41
N GLY A 326 -24.75 18.14 -3.26
CA GLY A 326 -24.84 16.73 -2.87
C GLY A 326 -25.70 15.88 -3.82
N ILE A 327 -25.68 14.56 -3.62
CA ILE A 327 -26.50 13.60 -4.35
C ILE A 327 -27.38 12.84 -3.34
N HIS A 328 -28.70 12.92 -3.50
CA HIS A 328 -29.66 12.20 -2.66
C HIS A 328 -29.72 10.72 -3.00
N LEU A 329 -29.78 10.41 -4.29
CA LEU A 329 -29.97 9.06 -4.80
C LEU A 329 -29.45 8.94 -6.24
N VAL A 330 -28.83 7.82 -6.55
CA VAL A 330 -28.51 7.41 -7.93
C VAL A 330 -29.23 6.11 -8.27
N VAL A 331 -29.78 6.01 -9.48
CA VAL A 331 -30.33 4.78 -10.03
C VAL A 331 -29.64 4.47 -11.35
N ILE A 332 -29.15 3.25 -11.50
CA ILE A 332 -28.59 2.69 -12.74
C ILE A 332 -29.51 1.54 -13.17
N ASP A 333 -30.43 1.83 -14.09
CA ASP A 333 -31.35 0.85 -14.67
C ASP A 333 -30.67 0.10 -15.82
N GLY A 334 -30.06 -1.03 -15.46
CA GLY A 334 -29.27 -1.89 -16.37
C GLY A 334 -27.76 -1.88 -16.09
N ILE A 335 -27.33 -2.25 -14.88
CA ILE A 335 -25.89 -2.25 -14.54
C ILE A 335 -25.05 -3.20 -15.42
N ALA A 336 -25.60 -4.34 -15.84
CA ALA A 336 -24.91 -5.29 -16.72
C ALA A 336 -24.52 -4.68 -18.08
N ASP A 337 -25.18 -3.60 -18.45
CA ASP A 337 -25.02 -2.89 -19.70
C ASP A 337 -23.88 -1.85 -19.66
N LEU A 338 -23.19 -1.76 -18.52
CA LEU A 338 -21.94 -1.00 -18.34
C LEU A 338 -20.70 -1.84 -18.68
N ILE A 339 -20.81 -3.17 -18.69
CA ILE A 339 -19.70 -4.11 -18.91
C ILE A 339 -19.92 -4.95 -20.16
N ARG A 340 -18.84 -5.51 -20.71
CA ARG A 340 -18.90 -6.29 -21.96
C ARG A 340 -19.69 -7.58 -21.82
N SER A 341 -19.53 -8.23 -20.68
CA SER A 341 -20.16 -9.49 -20.34
C SER A 341 -20.44 -9.54 -18.85
N ALA A 342 -21.69 -9.83 -18.47
CA ALA A 342 -22.06 -10.09 -17.08
C ALA A 342 -21.30 -11.28 -16.46
N ASN A 343 -20.64 -12.11 -17.28
CA ASN A 343 -19.83 -13.25 -16.86
C ASN A 343 -18.32 -12.97 -16.87
N ASP A 344 -17.88 -11.76 -17.19
CA ASP A 344 -16.47 -11.39 -17.02
C ASP A 344 -16.23 -11.00 -15.55
N GLU A 345 -15.51 -11.84 -14.81
CA GLU A 345 -15.23 -11.64 -13.38
C GLU A 345 -14.43 -10.35 -13.13
N THR A 346 -13.45 -10.04 -13.98
CA THR A 346 -12.58 -8.88 -13.79
C THR A 346 -13.35 -7.58 -14.01
N GLU A 347 -14.14 -7.50 -15.10
CA GLU A 347 -14.99 -6.33 -15.34
C GLU A 347 -16.10 -6.21 -14.29
N SER A 348 -16.67 -7.32 -13.81
CA SER A 348 -17.71 -7.34 -12.77
C SER A 348 -17.21 -6.82 -11.42
N ILE A 349 -16.03 -7.26 -10.98
CA ILE A 349 -15.40 -6.76 -9.75
C ILE A 349 -15.11 -5.26 -9.91
N ALA A 350 -14.48 -4.87 -11.02
CA ALA A 350 -14.09 -3.48 -11.26
C ALA A 350 -15.29 -2.51 -11.26
N ILE A 351 -16.42 -2.88 -11.89
CA ILE A 351 -17.59 -2.01 -11.93
C ILE A 351 -18.27 -1.89 -10.56
N VAL A 352 -18.43 -3.00 -9.83
CA VAL A 352 -19.07 -2.97 -8.51
C VAL A 352 -18.19 -2.21 -7.50
N ASP A 353 -16.87 -2.39 -7.55
CA ASP A 353 -15.92 -1.64 -6.71
C ASP A 353 -15.96 -0.14 -7.02
N GLU A 354 -15.99 0.24 -8.30
CA GLU A 354 -16.07 1.65 -8.68
C GLU A 354 -17.38 2.28 -8.22
N LEU A 355 -18.52 1.60 -8.37
CA LEU A 355 -19.81 2.11 -7.89
C LEU A 355 -19.85 2.18 -6.36
N TYR A 356 -19.31 1.19 -5.64
CA TYR A 356 -19.23 1.22 -4.18
C TYR A 356 -18.37 2.40 -3.69
N ARG A 357 -17.23 2.63 -4.36
CA ARG A 357 -16.37 3.79 -4.09
C ARG A 357 -17.10 5.12 -4.34
N LEU A 358 -17.86 5.24 -5.43
CA LEU A 358 -18.65 6.44 -5.74
C LEU A 358 -19.78 6.66 -4.72
N ALA A 359 -20.45 5.60 -4.27
CA ALA A 359 -21.47 5.68 -3.22
C ALA A 359 -20.88 6.27 -1.93
N GLY A 360 -19.69 5.80 -1.51
CA GLY A 360 -18.95 6.32 -0.37
C GLY A 360 -18.51 7.79 -0.54
N ILE A 361 -17.89 8.14 -1.67
CA ILE A 361 -17.41 9.51 -1.94
C ILE A 361 -18.53 10.53 -1.91
N TYR A 362 -19.66 10.23 -2.56
CA TYR A 362 -20.78 11.15 -2.64
C TYR A 362 -21.79 10.99 -1.49
N ASN A 363 -21.50 10.08 -0.54
CA ASN A 363 -22.38 9.72 0.57
C ASN A 363 -23.84 9.52 0.12
N THR A 364 -24.03 8.67 -0.90
CA THR A 364 -25.30 8.49 -1.61
C THR A 364 -25.58 7.03 -1.91
N CYS A 365 -26.85 6.64 -1.82
CA CYS A 365 -27.28 5.29 -2.18
C CYS A 365 -27.28 5.14 -3.71
N ILE A 366 -26.57 4.14 -4.23
CA ILE A 366 -26.63 3.80 -5.66
C ILE A 366 -27.45 2.52 -5.85
N ILE A 367 -28.59 2.66 -6.52
CA ILE A 367 -29.48 1.56 -6.87
C ILE A 367 -29.02 0.94 -8.18
N CYS A 368 -28.66 -0.33 -8.13
CA CYS A 368 -28.22 -1.11 -9.28
C CYS A 368 -29.31 -2.10 -9.69
N VAL A 369 -29.82 -1.96 -10.91
CA VAL A 369 -30.88 -2.83 -11.42
C VAL A 369 -30.28 -3.92 -12.29
N LEU A 370 -30.62 -5.17 -12.00
CA LEU A 370 -30.09 -6.33 -12.71
C LEU A 370 -31.18 -7.40 -12.93
N HIS A 371 -31.27 -7.94 -14.13
CA HIS A 371 -32.17 -9.06 -14.42
C HIS A 371 -31.65 -10.39 -13.85
N PHE A 372 -32.54 -11.36 -13.67
CA PHE A 372 -32.14 -12.75 -13.44
C PHE A 372 -31.45 -13.39 -14.65
N VAL A 373 -30.77 -14.50 -14.40
CA VAL A 373 -30.40 -15.44 -15.46
C VAL A 373 -31.69 -15.91 -16.17
N PRO A 374 -31.69 -16.06 -17.51
CA PRO A 374 -32.84 -16.60 -18.23
C PRO A 374 -33.32 -17.93 -17.62
N ASN A 375 -34.63 -18.04 -17.36
CA ASN A 375 -35.28 -19.20 -16.74
C ASN A 375 -34.77 -19.58 -15.33
N GLY A 376 -34.11 -18.67 -14.62
CA GLY A 376 -33.62 -18.87 -13.26
C GLY A 376 -34.09 -17.79 -12.28
N ILE A 377 -33.85 -18.04 -10.99
CA ILE A 377 -34.14 -17.09 -9.88
C ILE A 377 -32.83 -16.48 -9.35
N LYS A 378 -31.69 -16.82 -9.96
CA LYS A 378 -30.38 -16.28 -9.58
C LYS A 378 -30.11 -14.96 -10.33
N LEU A 379 -29.45 -14.04 -9.63
CA LEU A 379 -28.88 -12.83 -10.24
C LEU A 379 -27.93 -13.20 -11.39
N ARG A 380 -27.93 -12.38 -12.44
CA ARG A 380 -27.23 -12.69 -13.68
C ARG A 380 -25.72 -12.52 -13.56
N GLY A 381 -24.99 -13.62 -13.79
CA GLY A 381 -23.54 -13.64 -14.01
C GLY A 381 -22.68 -13.29 -12.77
N HIS A 382 -21.38 -13.09 -12.99
CA HIS A 382 -20.43 -12.68 -11.97
C HIS A 382 -20.80 -11.32 -11.36
N ILE A 383 -21.31 -10.38 -12.17
CA ILE A 383 -21.81 -9.09 -11.65
C ILE A 383 -22.94 -9.26 -10.62
N GLY A 384 -23.82 -10.24 -10.83
CA GLY A 384 -24.85 -10.59 -9.87
C GLY A 384 -24.26 -11.08 -8.54
N SER A 385 -23.28 -11.98 -8.60
CA SER A 385 -22.57 -12.49 -7.42
C SER A 385 -21.83 -11.38 -6.67
N GLU A 386 -21.19 -10.45 -7.38
CA GLU A 386 -20.48 -9.32 -6.76
C GLU A 386 -21.44 -8.33 -6.10
N LEU A 387 -22.58 -8.02 -6.73
CA LEU A 387 -23.63 -7.22 -6.09
C LEU A 387 -24.18 -7.90 -4.83
N GLN A 388 -24.34 -9.23 -4.83
CA GLN A 388 -24.76 -9.96 -3.63
C GLN A 388 -23.78 -9.81 -2.47
N ARG A 389 -22.48 -9.67 -2.76
CA ARG A 389 -21.43 -9.55 -1.75
C ARG A 389 -21.31 -8.12 -1.19
N LYS A 390 -21.55 -7.10 -2.03
CA LYS A 390 -21.27 -5.69 -1.68
C LYS A 390 -22.50 -4.82 -1.41
N ALA A 391 -23.68 -5.19 -1.91
CA ALA A 391 -24.88 -4.39 -1.67
C ALA A 391 -25.37 -4.54 -0.22
N ALA A 392 -25.84 -3.45 0.37
CA ALA A 392 -26.43 -3.44 1.72
C ALA A 392 -27.76 -4.19 1.75
N GLY A 393 -28.48 -4.24 0.62
CA GLY A 393 -29.73 -4.95 0.47
C GLY A 393 -29.99 -5.38 -0.97
N ILE A 394 -30.86 -6.38 -1.11
CA ILE A 394 -31.34 -6.89 -2.39
C ILE A 394 -32.85 -7.02 -2.33
N LEU A 395 -33.54 -6.37 -3.26
CA LEU A 395 -34.97 -6.49 -3.45
C LEU A 395 -35.23 -7.29 -4.73
N SER A 396 -36.01 -8.35 -4.64
CA SER A 396 -36.26 -9.31 -5.71
C SER A 396 -37.74 -9.49 -6.02
#